data_AF-A0A182KFB2-F1
#
_entry.id   AF-A0A182KFB2-F1
#
_cell.length_a   1.000
_cell.length_b   1.000
_cell.length_c   1.000
_cell.angle_alpha   90.00
_cell.angle_beta   90.00
_cell.angle_gamma   90.00
#
_symmetry.space_group_name_H-M   'P 1'
#
loop_
_entity.id
_entity.type
_entity.pdbx_description
1 polymer ?
#
loop_
_entity_poly.entity_id
_entity_poly.type
_entity_poly.pdbx_seq_one_letter_code
_entity_poly.pdbx_strand_id
1 'polypeptide(L)'
;MRQLVKRALHTATSGKPKVSEVLTAYLKQCNEPPWTSYFIKHSDVRNDQFGWSHFNWTLDTGANYHILRTGCYPYMKYHCTRRPWQDLTLDDRFFRCIKVANLGLPQLFYGLAAVFLIRHVEHVQLGDGRPPVPIYFLYAEDKGSLY
;
A
#
# COMPACT_ATOMS: atom_id res chain seq x y z
N MET A 1 18.05 -35.45 -26.49
CA MET A 1 18.10 -34.07 -27.03
C MET A 1 16.86 -33.32 -26.53
N ARG A 2 16.93 -32.78 -25.29
CA ARG A 2 15.80 -32.09 -24.64
C ARG A 2 16.04 -30.59 -24.73
N GLN A 3 15.03 -29.89 -25.25
CA GLN A 3 15.06 -28.48 -25.62
C GLN A 3 15.47 -27.59 -24.44
N LEU A 4 16.48 -26.75 -24.69
CA LEU A 4 16.81 -25.58 -23.89
C LEU A 4 15.59 -24.66 -23.82
N VAL A 5 14.97 -24.55 -22.65
CA VAL A 5 14.04 -23.45 -22.35
C VAL A 5 14.88 -22.18 -22.24
N LYS A 6 14.92 -21.41 -23.33
CA LYS A 6 15.46 -20.05 -23.34
C LYS A 6 14.61 -19.21 -22.38
N ARG A 7 15.15 -18.93 -21.19
CA ARG A 7 14.63 -17.88 -20.32
C ARG A 7 14.77 -16.56 -21.08
N ALA A 8 13.64 -16.04 -21.57
CA ALA A 8 13.58 -14.67 -22.05
C ALA A 8 13.86 -13.75 -20.86
N LEU A 9 15.07 -13.18 -20.85
CA LEU A 9 15.38 -12.00 -20.05
C LEU A 9 14.57 -10.84 -20.65
N HIS A 10 13.36 -10.61 -20.14
CA HIS A 10 12.70 -9.33 -20.35
C HIS A 10 13.39 -8.30 -19.47
N THR A 11 14.42 -7.66 -20.01
CA THR A 11 14.95 -6.40 -19.51
C THR A 11 13.92 -5.30 -19.74
N ALA A 12 12.95 -5.19 -18.84
CA ALA A 12 12.29 -3.92 -18.60
C ALA A 12 13.11 -3.22 -17.51
N THR A 13 13.92 -2.24 -17.89
CA THR A 13 14.42 -1.21 -16.97
C THR A 13 13.25 -0.32 -16.56
N SER A 14 12.25 -0.91 -15.90
CA SER A 14 11.10 -0.19 -15.38
C SER A 14 11.46 0.25 -13.97
N GLY A 15 11.43 1.55 -13.73
CA GLY A 15 11.67 2.11 -12.40
C GLY A 15 10.68 1.54 -11.37
N LYS A 16 10.97 1.77 -10.08
CA LYS A 16 10.07 1.33 -9.01
C LYS A 16 8.64 1.82 -9.28
N PRO A 17 7.63 0.95 -9.15
CA PRO A 17 6.24 1.34 -9.38
C PRO A 17 5.82 2.44 -8.41
N LYS A 18 4.84 3.25 -8.83
CA LYS A 18 4.24 4.23 -7.92
C LYS A 18 3.45 3.51 -6.84
N VAL A 19 3.44 4.04 -5.62
CA VAL A 19 2.64 3.44 -4.53
C VAL A 19 1.14 3.51 -4.84
N SER A 20 0.70 4.53 -5.57
CA SER A 20 -0.67 4.62 -6.10
C SER A 20 -1.05 3.45 -7.02
N GLU A 21 -0.14 3.03 -7.90
CA GLU A 21 -0.35 1.90 -8.80
C GLU A 21 -0.50 0.59 -8.02
N VAL A 22 0.35 0.38 -7.00
CA VAL A 22 0.28 -0.79 -6.12
C VAL A 22 -1.03 -0.79 -5.33
N LEU A 23 -1.44 0.35 -4.78
CA LEU A 23 -2.71 0.48 -4.05
C LEU A 23 -3.91 0.10 -4.93
N THR A 24 -4.00 0.67 -6.13
CA THR A 24 -5.09 0.38 -7.08
C THR A 24 -5.09 -1.09 -7.50
N ALA A 25 -3.92 -1.62 -7.89
CA ALA A 25 -3.78 -3.00 -8.31
C ALA A 25 -4.19 -3.97 -7.19
N TYR A 26 -3.78 -3.67 -5.94
CA TYR A 26 -4.09 -4.52 -4.80
C TYR A 26 -5.58 -4.55 -4.47
N LEU A 27 -6.24 -3.39 -4.41
CA LEU A 27 -7.68 -3.31 -4.15
C LEU A 27 -8.48 -4.08 -5.20
N LYS A 28 -8.09 -4.00 -6.47
CA LYS A 28 -8.69 -4.78 -7.56
C LYS A 28 -8.40 -6.27 -7.45
N GLN A 29 -7.16 -6.66 -7.14
CA GLN A 29 -6.76 -8.05 -6.97
C GLN A 29 -7.56 -8.75 -5.86
N CYS A 30 -7.97 -8.00 -4.83
CA CYS A 30 -8.82 -8.48 -3.74
C CYS A 30 -10.32 -8.33 -4.00
N ASN A 31 -10.73 -8.08 -5.25
CA ASN A 31 -12.13 -7.87 -5.63
C ASN A 31 -12.84 -6.77 -4.81
N GLU A 32 -12.13 -5.66 -4.57
CA GLU A 32 -12.63 -4.47 -3.88
C GLU A 32 -13.20 -4.76 -2.49
N PRO A 33 -12.34 -5.20 -1.55
CA PRO A 33 -12.78 -5.62 -0.22
C PRO A 33 -13.38 -4.43 0.57
N PRO A 34 -14.29 -4.69 1.51
CA PRO A 34 -14.86 -3.61 2.34
C PRO A 34 -13.79 -2.85 3.13
N TRP A 35 -12.70 -3.52 3.52
CA TRP A 35 -11.51 -2.90 4.08
C TRP A 35 -10.26 -3.76 3.86
N THR A 36 -9.08 -3.16 4.03
CA THR A 36 -7.79 -3.89 4.12
C THR A 36 -6.74 -3.01 4.80
N SER A 37 -5.72 -3.60 5.40
CA SER A 37 -4.66 -2.90 6.11
C SER A 37 -3.29 -3.57 5.99
N TYR A 38 -2.50 -3.10 5.04
CA TYR A 38 -1.18 -3.65 4.74
C TYR A 38 -0.04 -2.65 4.96
N PHE A 39 1.18 -3.15 4.95
CA PHE A 39 2.41 -2.37 4.92
C PHE A 39 3.10 -2.57 3.57
N ILE A 40 3.82 -1.55 3.11
CA ILE A 40 4.64 -1.62 1.91
C ILE A 40 5.98 -0.95 2.17
N LYS A 41 7.09 -1.55 1.72
CA LYS A 41 8.42 -0.98 1.97
C LYS A 41 8.66 0.27 1.13
N HIS A 42 9.30 1.25 1.74
CA HIS A 42 9.80 2.42 1.00
C HIS A 42 10.80 2.04 -0.10
N SER A 43 11.54 0.96 0.08
CA SER A 43 12.54 0.49 -0.90
C SER A 43 11.92 -0.04 -2.20
N ASP A 44 10.65 -0.45 -2.20
CA ASP A 44 10.08 -1.25 -3.29
C ASP A 44 9.22 -0.39 -4.24
N VAL A 45 8.93 0.85 -3.84
CA VAL A 45 8.04 1.78 -4.59
C VAL A 45 8.57 3.20 -4.64
N ARG A 46 8.07 3.99 -5.59
CA ARG A 46 8.17 5.44 -5.59
C ARG A 46 6.95 6.04 -4.89
N ASN A 47 7.19 6.81 -3.83
CA ASN A 47 6.12 7.42 -3.04
C ASN A 47 5.58 8.69 -3.71
N ASP A 48 4.60 8.55 -4.60
CA ASP A 48 3.90 9.66 -5.26
C ASP A 48 2.72 10.22 -4.43
N GLN A 49 2.47 9.64 -3.25
CA GLN A 49 1.47 10.11 -2.29
C GLN A 49 2.12 10.86 -1.11
N PHE A 50 3.42 11.19 -1.16
CA PHE A 50 4.18 11.74 -0.03
C PHE A 50 3.49 12.96 0.60
N GLY A 51 3.48 13.03 1.93
CA GLY A 51 2.84 14.10 2.69
C GLY A 51 1.35 13.90 2.97
N TRP A 52 0.63 13.07 2.20
CA TRP A 52 -0.78 12.78 2.46
C TRP A 52 -0.95 11.81 3.62
N SER A 53 -2.01 11.98 4.40
CA SER A 53 -2.31 11.21 5.60
C SER A 53 -3.69 10.60 5.54
N HIS A 54 -4.70 11.36 5.09
CA HIS A 54 -6.06 10.88 4.96
C HIS A 54 -6.70 11.44 3.69
N PHE A 55 -7.05 10.58 2.73
CA PHE A 55 -7.55 11.03 1.43
C PHE A 55 -8.47 10.00 0.79
N ASN A 56 -9.28 10.46 -0.17
CA ASN A 56 -10.12 9.59 -0.99
C ASN A 56 -9.30 8.94 -2.10
N TRP A 57 -9.57 7.66 -2.35
CA TRP A 57 -9.03 6.91 -3.47
C TRP A 57 -10.17 6.23 -4.21
N THR A 58 -10.58 6.83 -5.32
CA THR A 58 -11.66 6.33 -6.17
C THR A 58 -11.07 5.44 -7.27
N LEU A 59 -11.52 4.19 -7.33
CA LEU A 59 -11.21 3.27 -8.42
C LEU A 59 -12.01 3.64 -9.67
N ASP A 60 -11.56 3.15 -10.82
CA ASP A 60 -12.24 3.27 -12.11
C ASP A 60 -13.62 2.60 -12.14
N THR A 61 -13.86 1.61 -11.29
CA THR A 61 -15.18 1.00 -11.06
C THR A 61 -16.17 1.92 -10.34
N GLY A 62 -15.69 3.05 -9.79
CA GLY A 62 -16.48 4.00 -9.00
C GLY A 62 -16.46 3.72 -7.50
N ALA A 63 -15.87 2.60 -7.05
CA ALA A 63 -15.69 2.34 -5.62
C ALA A 63 -14.69 3.33 -5.00
N ASN A 64 -15.11 4.01 -3.93
CA ASN A 64 -14.27 4.94 -3.20
C ASN A 64 -13.77 4.33 -1.88
N TYR A 65 -12.50 4.61 -1.58
CA TYR A 65 -11.86 4.23 -0.33
C TYR A 65 -11.38 5.46 0.40
N HIS A 66 -11.62 5.51 1.71
CA HIS A 66 -10.88 6.39 2.59
C HIS A 66 -9.56 5.71 2.91
N ILE A 67 -8.46 6.37 2.58
CA ILE A 67 -7.10 5.88 2.80
C ILE A 67 -6.50 6.65 3.96
N LEU A 68 -6.35 5.98 5.09
CA LEU A 68 -5.54 6.46 6.20
C LEU A 68 -4.14 5.85 6.08
N ARG A 69 -3.14 6.71 5.86
CA ARG A 69 -1.75 6.29 5.71
C ARG A 69 -0.82 6.94 6.72
N THR A 70 0.17 6.16 7.14
CA THR A 70 1.29 6.67 7.91
C THR A 70 2.61 6.16 7.37
N GLY A 71 3.60 7.05 7.30
CA GLY A 71 4.99 6.60 7.28
C GLY A 71 5.27 5.83 8.55
N CYS A 72 6.01 4.72 8.44
CA CYS A 72 6.49 3.93 9.56
C CYS A 72 7.77 3.19 9.14
N TYR A 73 8.86 3.95 9.01
CA TYR A 73 10.11 3.47 8.38
C TYR A 73 10.59 2.14 9.00
N PRO A 74 10.90 1.10 8.18
CA PRO A 74 11.14 1.14 6.73
C PRO A 74 9.90 0.96 5.83
N TYR A 75 8.69 1.00 6.41
CA TYR A 75 7.43 0.78 5.72
C TYR A 75 6.57 2.05 5.62
N MET A 76 5.54 1.97 4.77
CA MET A 76 4.34 2.81 4.81
C MET A 76 3.18 1.89 5.14
N LYS A 77 2.37 2.26 6.14
CA LYS A 77 1.15 1.54 6.50
C LYS A 77 -0.03 2.19 5.78
N TYR A 78 -0.87 1.33 5.21
CA TYR A 78 -2.15 1.68 4.64
C TYR A 78 -3.27 1.06 5.49
N HIS A 79 -4.32 1.82 5.69
CA HIS A 79 -5.61 1.35 6.13
C HIS A 79 -6.63 1.89 5.13
N CYS A 80 -7.27 0.98 4.41
CA CYS A 80 -8.19 1.27 3.34
C CYS A 80 -9.57 0.83 3.79
N THR A 81 -10.54 1.74 3.78
CA THR A 81 -11.93 1.41 4.10
C THR A 81 -12.84 1.90 2.98
N ARG A 82 -13.66 1.02 2.42
CA ARG A 82 -14.61 1.37 1.37
C ARG A 82 -15.70 2.25 1.97
N ARG A 83 -15.83 3.48 1.48
CA ARG A 83 -16.74 4.50 2.01
C ARG A 83 -17.17 5.45 0.88
N PRO A 84 -18.36 6.06 0.95
CA PRO A 84 -18.72 7.17 0.07
C PRO A 84 -17.67 8.27 0.11
N TRP A 85 -17.55 9.01 -0.99
CA TRP A 85 -16.66 10.16 -1.04
C TRP A 85 -17.05 11.18 0.04
N GLN A 86 -16.05 11.75 0.72
CA GLN A 86 -16.23 12.78 1.73
C GLN A 86 -15.09 13.79 1.65
N ASP A 87 -15.31 15.06 2.02
CA ASP A 87 -14.21 15.98 2.21
C ASP A 87 -13.39 15.59 3.45
N LEU A 88 -12.16 15.13 3.23
CA LEU A 88 -11.20 14.70 4.26
C LEU A 88 -10.09 15.73 4.50
N THR A 89 -10.22 16.95 3.95
CA THR A 89 -9.16 17.97 3.99
C THR A 89 -8.77 18.35 5.42
N LEU A 90 -9.75 18.49 6.32
CA LEU A 90 -9.48 18.83 7.72
C LEU A 90 -8.75 17.69 8.44
N ASP A 91 -9.18 16.45 8.23
CA ASP A 91 -8.53 15.28 8.82
C ASP A 91 -7.09 15.12 8.32
N ASP A 92 -6.86 15.28 7.01
CA ASP A 92 -5.52 15.23 6.43
C ASP A 92 -4.59 16.26 7.08
N ARG A 93 -5.06 17.51 7.18
CA ARG A 93 -4.30 18.60 7.81
C ARG A 93 -4.01 18.31 9.27
N PHE A 94 -5.00 17.82 10.02
CA PHE A 94 -4.84 17.46 11.42
C PHE A 94 -3.74 16.41 11.61
N PHE A 95 -3.81 15.29 10.87
CA PHE A 95 -2.79 14.23 10.95
C PHE A 95 -1.41 14.72 10.51
N ARG A 96 -1.33 15.58 9.50
CA ARG A 96 -0.06 16.18 9.07
C ARG A 96 0.54 17.08 10.14
N CYS A 97 -0.27 17.93 10.77
CA CYS A 97 0.17 18.79 11.86
C CYS A 97 0.71 17.97 13.04
N ILE A 98 0.01 16.90 13.43
CA ILE A 98 0.46 16.01 14.52
C ILE A 98 1.80 15.35 14.19
N LYS A 99 1.99 14.87 12.96
CA LYS A 99 3.25 14.25 12.54
C LYS A 99 4.42 15.21 12.68
N VAL A 100 4.24 16.47 12.26
CA VAL A 100 5.25 17.53 12.38
C VAL A 100 5.49 17.88 13.84
N ALA A 101 4.44 18.08 14.63
CA ALA A 101 4.55 18.42 16.05
C ALA A 101 5.31 17.35 16.86
N ASN A 102 5.16 16.08 16.48
CA ASN A 102 5.83 14.95 17.13
C ASN A 102 7.16 14.56 16.45
N LEU A 103 7.67 15.38 15.51
CA LEU A 103 8.92 15.14 14.78
C LEU A 103 9.01 13.75 14.12
N GLY A 104 7.85 13.14 13.78
CA GLY A 104 7.80 11.79 13.23
C GLY A 104 8.22 10.66 14.18
N LEU A 105 8.46 10.92 15.48
CA LEU A 105 8.89 9.88 16.43
C LEU A 105 7.90 8.71 16.56
N PRO A 106 6.57 8.94 16.68
CA PRO A 106 5.60 7.84 16.72
C PRO A 106 5.64 6.97 15.47
N GLN A 107 5.90 7.59 14.31
CA GLN A 107 6.01 6.89 13.03
C GLN A 107 7.24 5.98 13.02
N LEU A 108 8.38 6.45 13.52
CA LEU A 108 9.59 5.66 13.62
C LEU A 108 9.41 4.45 14.55
N PHE A 109 8.88 4.65 15.77
CA PHE A 109 8.65 3.54 16.70
C PHE A 109 7.66 2.53 16.16
N TYR A 110 6.60 2.99 15.49
CA TYR A 110 5.65 2.08 14.85
C TYR A 110 6.31 1.26 13.74
N GLY A 111 7.20 1.87 12.95
CA GLY A 111 7.97 1.17 11.93
C GLY A 111 8.90 0.11 12.49
N LEU A 112 9.63 0.44 13.56
CA LEU A 112 10.47 -0.51 14.29
C LEU A 112 9.66 -1.68 14.84
N ALA A 113 8.50 -1.41 15.46
CA ALA A 113 7.61 -2.46 15.93
C ALA A 113 7.12 -3.35 14.76
N ALA A 114 6.76 -2.75 13.63
CA ALA A 114 6.31 -3.50 12.45
C ALA A 114 7.37 -4.47 11.91
N VAL A 115 8.68 -4.11 11.96
CA VAL A 115 9.77 -5.02 11.57
C VAL A 115 9.73 -6.34 12.36
N PHE A 116 9.37 -6.30 13.65
CA PHE A 116 9.29 -7.50 14.48
C PHE A 116 7.94 -8.23 14.40
N LEU A 117 6.87 -7.50 14.08
CA LEU A 117 5.50 -8.01 14.17
C LEU A 117 4.93 -8.53 12.84
N ILE A 118 5.49 -8.14 11.70
CA ILE A 118 5.06 -8.66 10.38
C ILE A 118 5.27 -10.17 10.31
N ARG A 119 4.21 -10.93 10.00
CA ARG A 119 4.27 -12.40 9.84
C ARG A 119 3.81 -12.89 8.48
N HIS A 120 3.16 -12.05 7.68
CA HIS A 120 2.57 -12.47 6.41
C HIS A 120 2.95 -11.52 5.27
N VAL A 121 3.09 -12.08 4.07
CA VAL A 121 3.47 -11.36 2.85
C VAL A 121 2.55 -11.79 1.72
N GLU A 122 1.91 -10.83 1.07
CA GLU A 122 1.19 -11.02 -0.19
C GLU A 122 1.95 -10.33 -1.32
N HIS A 123 1.67 -10.71 -2.57
CA HIS A 123 2.31 -10.14 -3.75
C HIS A 123 1.26 -9.50 -4.66
N VAL A 124 1.47 -8.22 -4.97
CA VAL A 124 0.58 -7.43 -5.83
C VAL A 124 1.03 -7.52 -7.28
N GLN A 125 0.11 -7.89 -8.16
CA GLN A 125 0.35 -8.00 -9.60
C GLN A 125 -0.01 -6.69 -10.31
N LEU A 126 0.94 -6.08 -11.04
CA LEU A 126 0.72 -4.80 -11.73
C LEU A 126 0.22 -4.93 -13.18
N GLY A 127 0.18 -6.15 -13.73
CA GLY A 127 -0.44 -6.47 -15.02
C GLY A 127 0.38 -6.10 -16.28
N ASP A 128 1.46 -5.32 -16.15
CA ASP A 128 2.29 -4.83 -17.26
C ASP A 128 3.62 -5.58 -17.41
N GLY A 129 3.70 -6.80 -16.88
CA GLY A 129 4.89 -7.65 -16.92
C GLY A 129 5.99 -7.26 -15.94
N ARG A 130 5.79 -6.22 -15.11
CA ARG A 130 6.68 -5.91 -13.98
C ARG A 130 6.65 -7.03 -12.93
N PRO A 131 7.75 -7.22 -12.18
CA PRO A 131 7.76 -8.17 -11.07
C PRO A 131 6.70 -7.79 -10.02
N PRO A 132 6.09 -8.78 -9.34
CA PRO A 132 5.11 -8.52 -8.29
C PRO A 132 5.74 -7.71 -7.14
N VAL A 133 4.96 -6.81 -6.54
CA VAL A 133 5.42 -6.00 -5.41
C VAL A 133 4.97 -6.64 -4.09
N PRO A 134 5.88 -6.89 -3.13
CA PRO A 134 5.50 -7.46 -1.85
C PRO A 134 4.80 -6.40 -0.98
N ILE A 135 3.69 -6.82 -0.38
CA ILE A 135 3.02 -6.11 0.70
C ILE A 135 2.97 -7.02 1.92
N TYR A 136 2.94 -6.42 3.11
CA TYR A 136 3.20 -7.11 4.36
C TYR A 136 2.04 -6.92 5.32
N PHE A 137 1.80 -7.93 6.16
CA PHE A 137 0.76 -7.89 7.18
C PHE A 137 1.28 -8.43 8.50
N LEU A 138 0.67 -7.99 9.59
CA LEU A 138 0.93 -8.58 10.91
C LEU A 138 0.43 -10.03 10.94
N TYR A 139 -0.75 -10.27 10.38
CA TYR A 139 -1.39 -11.59 10.23
C TYR A 139 -2.05 -11.68 8.85
N ALA A 140 -2.32 -12.90 8.37
CA ALA A 140 -3.10 -13.07 7.15
C ALA A 140 -4.49 -12.45 7.34
N GLU A 141 -4.95 -11.65 6.38
CA GLU A 141 -6.27 -11.05 6.43
C GLU A 141 -7.35 -12.05 6.01
N ASP A 142 -8.47 -12.03 6.74
CA ASP A 142 -9.70 -12.66 6.27
C ASP A 142 -10.36 -11.76 5.23
N LYS A 143 -10.21 -12.13 3.95
CA LYS A 143 -10.79 -11.39 2.81
C LYS A 143 -12.32 -11.46 2.75
N GLY A 144 -12.95 -12.26 3.61
CA GLY A 144 -14.41 -12.40 3.73
C GLY A 144 -15.04 -11.57 4.86
N SER A 145 -14.26 -10.79 5.62
CA SER A 145 -14.84 -9.96 6.68
C SER A 145 -15.75 -8.89 6.09
N LEU A 146 -17.03 -8.90 6.48
CA LEU A 146 -18.03 -7.88 6.08
C LEU A 146 -17.86 -6.55 6.83
N TYR A 147 -17.02 -6.53 7.87
CA TYR A 147 -16.78 -5.44 8.79
C TYR A 147 -15.30 -5.19 8.98
#